data_AF-J5SGZ6-F1
#
_entry.id   AF-J5SGZ6-F1
#
_cell.length_a   1.000
_cell.length_b   1.000
_cell.length_c   1.000
_cell.angle_alpha   90.00
_cell.angle_beta   90.00
_cell.angle_gamma   90.00
#
_symmetry.space_group_name_H-M   'P 1'
#
loop_
_entity.id
_entity.type
_entity.pdbx_description
1 polymer ?
#
loop_
_entity_poly.entity_id
_entity_poly.type
_entity_poly.pdbx_seq_one_letter_code
_entity_poly.pdbx_strand_id
1 'polypeptide(L)'
;MATSANALYVVRLVLGARNPTAPRAALASAVARRNVSTAAIGQQTDAAAATGTTTDAAAVTDIDFLEPETGEYNDAADFLPERSSTAPAPIPWPTIFPHGEARPIQRRPCDLLARLVSENRIEQARKVYDELHALHTVPVHRKLYLKAALSSLQPTAEGRADFLFWLELYSNRGAAENHPGLKATWDPVVSQILYEHLDVDFIGKFLELGGRKGLLPALMPHFTHVLATMAAPSVSEEIMQRSLAAYINSTTSKTSTSRRAEYGRAFVSDQVNHWWNQYLRSLSLGGWNDAARALLFSPPPGVAWDIFTRHIVVGDPGPRKQRALERRRSKAKQDPLDTLMRAPDTHEEPLAKMISSAVHAPTFPDVGTLARIQAELGSMPNRARLLESFKRRFINPPKSHPGRSTPTVAQQWWWHAEITRLVRAEKHKEAVDHFREHFLWLGLPPVHLAPLKPDATRLVPSISILTTIIPSVLSLLP
;
A
#
# COMPACT_ATOMS: atom_id res chain seq x y z
N MET A 1 35.53 27.98 -29.45
CA MET A 1 36.61 27.30 -28.71
C MET A 1 36.16 27.06 -27.27
N ALA A 2 35.69 25.85 -26.95
CA ALA A 2 35.20 25.48 -25.60
C ALA A 2 35.47 24.00 -25.26
N THR A 3 36.59 23.44 -25.74
CA THR A 3 36.91 22.00 -25.67
C THR A 3 37.87 21.63 -24.53
N SER A 4 38.53 22.61 -23.89
CA SER A 4 39.54 22.36 -22.85
C SER A 4 38.96 22.04 -21.46
N ALA A 5 37.78 22.59 -21.13
CA ALA A 5 37.17 22.41 -19.81
C ALA A 5 36.69 20.95 -19.58
N ASN A 6 36.17 20.31 -20.62
CA ASN A 6 35.69 18.93 -20.55
C ASN A 6 36.84 17.92 -20.50
N ALA A 7 37.95 18.19 -21.21
CA ALA A 7 39.15 17.36 -21.14
C ALA A 7 39.83 17.43 -19.76
N LEU A 8 39.91 18.62 -19.16
CA LEU A 8 40.42 18.82 -17.80
C LEU A 8 39.54 18.15 -16.73
N TYR A 9 38.22 18.15 -16.93
CA TYR A 9 37.29 17.45 -16.05
C TYR A 9 37.53 15.94 -16.05
N VAL A 10 37.74 15.34 -17.22
CA VAL A 10 38.04 13.90 -17.37
C VAL A 10 39.40 13.55 -16.76
N VAL A 11 40.43 14.36 -16.97
CA VAL A 11 41.76 14.16 -16.35
C VAL A 11 41.67 14.24 -14.82
N ARG A 12 40.89 15.17 -14.26
CA ARG A 12 40.63 15.26 -12.81
C ARG A 12 39.85 14.05 -12.27
N LEU A 13 38.92 13.49 -13.05
CA LEU A 13 38.11 12.34 -12.64
C LEU A 13 38.92 11.04 -12.65
N VAL A 14 39.81 10.88 -13.64
CA VAL A 14 40.72 9.74 -13.74
C VAL A 14 41.83 9.80 -12.68
N LEU A 15 42.36 10.99 -12.39
CA LEU A 15 43.38 11.17 -11.34
C LEU A 15 42.79 11.14 -9.92
N GLY A 16 41.55 11.61 -9.73
CA GLY A 16 40.85 11.58 -8.44
C GLY A 16 40.42 10.18 -7.99
N ALA A 17 40.28 9.24 -8.92
CA ALA A 17 39.95 7.84 -8.62
C ALA A 17 41.11 7.01 -8.03
N ARG A 18 42.33 7.58 -7.91
CA ARG A 18 43.51 6.89 -7.38
C ARG A 18 43.71 6.97 -5.85
N ASN A 19 42.88 7.73 -5.12
CA ASN A 19 42.95 7.82 -3.65
C ASN A 19 41.70 7.19 -3.01
N PRO A 20 41.79 6.02 -2.34
CA PRO A 20 40.64 5.37 -1.75
C PRO A 20 40.54 5.67 -0.23
N THR A 21 40.36 6.94 0.17
CA THR A 21 40.10 7.27 1.59
C THR A 21 39.27 8.55 1.75
N ALA A 22 37.93 8.45 1.63
CA ALA A 22 36.93 9.25 2.37
C ALA A 22 35.49 8.92 1.93
N PRO A 23 34.47 9.02 2.82
CA PRO A 23 33.22 8.29 2.70
C PRO A 23 32.13 8.98 1.85
N ARG A 24 31.26 8.13 1.29
CA ARG A 24 30.05 8.41 0.52
C ARG A 24 28.99 9.20 1.31
N ALA A 25 29.05 10.53 1.33
CA ALA A 25 27.98 11.36 1.94
C ALA A 25 27.41 12.50 1.06
N ALA A 26 27.82 12.65 -0.20
CA ALA A 26 27.48 13.85 -0.99
C ALA A 26 26.57 13.63 -2.22
N LEU A 27 25.84 12.51 -2.34
CA LEU A 27 24.95 12.26 -3.50
C LEU A 27 23.47 12.06 -3.16
N ALA A 28 23.06 12.32 -1.92
CA ALA A 28 21.65 12.23 -1.51
C ALA A 28 20.89 13.58 -1.53
N SER A 29 21.51 14.70 -1.92
CA SER A 29 20.91 16.04 -1.80
C SER A 29 20.28 16.61 -3.09
N ALA A 30 20.28 15.88 -4.21
CA ALA A 30 19.74 16.39 -5.48
C ALA A 30 18.37 15.82 -5.91
N VAL A 31 17.82 14.82 -5.19
CA VAL A 31 16.54 14.17 -5.56
C VAL A 31 15.40 14.45 -4.57
N ALA A 32 15.69 15.08 -3.42
CA ALA A 32 14.68 15.39 -2.39
C ALA A 32 14.06 16.82 -2.48
N ARG A 33 14.32 17.58 -3.55
CA ARG A 33 13.82 18.98 -3.70
C ARG A 33 12.78 19.17 -4.82
N ARG A 34 11.89 18.21 -5.05
CA ARG A 34 10.80 18.43 -6.03
C ARG A 34 9.37 18.22 -5.56
N ASN A 35 9.13 17.76 -4.33
CA ASN A 35 7.77 17.59 -3.81
C ASN A 35 7.67 18.08 -2.34
N VAL A 36 7.91 19.36 -2.09
CA VAL A 36 7.40 20.07 -0.89
C VAL A 36 7.21 21.54 -1.26
N SER A 37 6.04 22.08 -0.89
CA SER A 37 5.66 23.51 -0.83
C SER A 37 4.95 24.15 -2.03
N THR A 38 3.63 23.99 -2.05
CA THR A 38 2.70 25.14 -2.19
C THR A 38 1.73 25.13 -1.01
N ALA A 39 2.27 25.50 0.15
CA ALA A 39 1.54 26.06 1.28
C ALA A 39 2.57 26.83 2.13
N ALA A 40 2.22 28.05 2.53
CA ALA A 40 2.99 28.99 3.35
C ALA A 40 4.12 29.77 2.64
N ILE A 41 3.73 30.74 1.82
CA ILE A 41 4.39 32.05 1.83
C ILE A 41 3.61 32.91 2.82
N GLY A 42 4.24 33.24 3.93
CA GLY A 42 3.62 33.99 5.02
C GLY A 42 4.50 33.95 6.26
N GLN A 43 5.72 34.47 6.17
CA GLN A 43 6.49 34.89 7.33
C GLN A 43 7.44 36.01 6.91
N GLN A 44 6.92 37.23 7.01
CA GLN A 44 7.72 38.41 7.29
C GLN A 44 7.11 39.03 8.54
N THR A 45 7.89 39.01 9.62
CA THR A 45 8.13 40.10 10.59
C THR A 45 8.26 39.57 12.03
N ASP A 46 9.45 39.78 12.59
CA ASP A 46 9.64 39.93 14.04
C ASP A 46 9.64 41.43 14.35
N ALA A 47 8.90 41.80 15.41
CA ALA A 47 8.76 43.10 16.10
C ALA A 47 8.11 44.28 15.31
N ALA A 48 7.22 45.12 15.85
CA ALA A 48 6.91 45.47 17.24
C ALA A 48 5.46 46.03 17.38
N ALA A 49 4.96 46.00 18.63
CA ALA A 49 4.01 46.92 19.29
C ALA A 49 2.48 46.88 19.00
N ALA A 50 1.75 46.62 20.09
CA ALA A 50 0.57 47.35 20.59
C ALA A 50 -0.87 46.88 20.23
N THR A 51 -1.52 46.34 21.28
CA THR A 51 -2.90 46.60 21.78
C THR A 51 -4.13 46.38 20.89
N GLY A 52 -5.06 45.54 21.39
CA GLY A 52 -6.49 45.89 21.41
C GLY A 52 -7.47 44.94 20.71
N THR A 53 -8.04 44.02 21.50
CA THR A 53 -9.47 43.60 21.54
C THR A 53 -10.19 42.93 20.33
N THR A 54 -10.76 41.76 20.70
CA THR A 54 -12.09 41.18 20.36
C THR A 54 -12.35 40.43 19.03
N THR A 55 -12.72 39.14 19.18
CA THR A 55 -13.76 38.32 18.47
C THR A 55 -13.76 38.30 16.93
N ASP A 56 -13.85 37.20 16.18
CA ASP A 56 -14.75 36.05 16.31
C ASP A 56 -14.43 35.00 15.20
N ALA A 57 -15.07 33.84 15.28
CA ALA A 57 -15.45 32.92 14.21
C ALA A 57 -14.39 32.28 13.29
N ALA A 58 -14.33 30.95 13.36
CA ALA A 58 -13.54 30.05 12.53
C ALA A 58 -13.92 30.11 11.04
N ALA A 59 -12.89 30.17 10.20
CA ALA A 59 -12.96 30.12 8.75
C ALA A 59 -13.60 28.82 8.24
N VAL A 60 -14.78 28.95 7.63
CA VAL A 60 -15.32 27.97 6.68
C VAL A 60 -14.61 28.22 5.36
N THR A 61 -13.90 27.21 4.86
CA THR A 61 -13.33 27.23 3.51
C THR A 61 -14.42 26.81 2.54
N ASP A 62 -15.06 27.79 1.89
CA ASP A 62 -15.89 27.54 0.72
C ASP A 62 -15.00 27.00 -0.41
N ILE A 63 -15.35 25.82 -0.90
CA ILE A 63 -14.73 25.22 -2.07
C ILE A 63 -15.47 25.81 -3.28
N ASP A 64 -14.86 26.82 -3.88
CA ASP A 64 -15.42 27.51 -5.04
C ASP A 64 -15.38 26.61 -6.28
N PHE A 65 -16.55 26.44 -6.91
CA PHE A 65 -16.83 25.47 -7.98
C PHE A 65 -16.56 26.05 -9.39
N LEU A 66 -15.94 27.22 -9.49
CA LEU A 66 -15.66 27.89 -10.76
C LEU A 66 -14.15 28.17 -10.92
N GLU A 67 -13.68 28.04 -12.16
CA GLU A 67 -12.26 27.98 -12.54
C GLU A 67 -11.40 29.14 -12.00
N PRO A 68 -10.11 28.90 -11.71
CA PRO A 68 -9.23 29.93 -11.17
C PRO A 68 -8.87 30.98 -12.22
N GLU A 69 -9.16 32.23 -11.88
CA GLU A 69 -8.43 33.44 -12.28
C GLU A 69 -8.32 33.73 -13.79
N THR A 70 -9.42 34.19 -14.38
CA THR A 70 -9.32 35.16 -15.49
C THR A 70 -9.17 36.57 -14.89
N GLY A 71 -8.08 37.26 -15.23
CA GLY A 71 -7.78 38.62 -14.74
C GLY A 71 -8.90 39.65 -14.99
N GLU A 72 -9.81 39.35 -15.91
CA GLU A 72 -10.98 40.17 -16.24
C GLU A 72 -11.94 40.38 -15.05
N TYR A 73 -12.05 39.43 -14.11
CA TYR A 73 -12.90 39.59 -12.92
C TYR A 73 -12.28 40.49 -11.84
N ASN A 74 -10.95 40.48 -11.72
CA ASN A 74 -10.24 41.38 -10.82
C ASN A 74 -10.27 42.81 -11.35
N ASP A 75 -10.08 42.98 -12.67
CA ASP A 75 -10.22 44.29 -13.31
C ASP A 75 -11.65 44.84 -13.17
N ALA A 76 -12.68 43.97 -13.25
CA ALA A 76 -14.06 44.38 -13.03
C ALA A 76 -14.37 44.73 -11.57
N ALA A 77 -13.67 44.14 -10.61
CA ALA A 77 -13.86 44.43 -9.18
C ALA A 77 -13.41 45.84 -8.80
N ASP A 78 -12.38 46.36 -9.46
CA ASP A 78 -11.88 47.74 -9.25
C ASP A 78 -12.85 48.81 -9.77
N PHE A 79 -13.75 48.47 -10.71
CA PHE A 79 -14.80 49.37 -11.20
C PHE A 79 -16.10 49.29 -10.41
N LEU A 80 -16.20 48.40 -9.42
CA LEU A 80 -17.36 48.35 -8.53
C LEU A 80 -17.20 49.37 -7.40
N PRO A 81 -18.24 50.15 -7.08
CA PRO A 81 -18.17 51.10 -5.98
C PRO A 81 -17.91 50.38 -4.66
N GLU A 82 -17.00 50.92 -3.84
CA GLU A 82 -16.66 50.39 -2.52
C GLU A 82 -17.93 50.15 -1.70
N ARG A 83 -18.18 48.89 -1.33
CA ARG A 83 -19.27 48.50 -0.43
C ARG A 83 -18.97 48.97 0.98
N SER A 84 -19.12 50.26 1.22
CA SER A 84 -19.13 50.86 2.55
C SER A 84 -20.35 50.36 3.32
N SER A 85 -20.09 49.53 4.35
CA SER A 85 -20.81 49.27 5.63
C SER A 85 -22.35 49.39 5.77
N THR A 86 -23.10 49.52 4.68
CA THR A 86 -24.56 49.63 4.62
C THR A 86 -25.04 48.71 3.51
N ALA A 87 -24.77 47.41 3.66
CA ALA A 87 -25.49 46.41 2.89
C ALA A 87 -26.95 46.43 3.38
N PRO A 88 -27.95 46.75 2.53
CA PRO A 88 -29.34 46.50 2.91
C PRO A 88 -29.49 45.00 3.20
N ALA A 89 -30.26 44.66 4.25
CA ALA A 89 -30.50 43.26 4.62
C ALA A 89 -30.92 42.45 3.38
N PRO A 90 -30.37 41.23 3.18
CA PRO A 90 -30.66 40.46 1.99
C PRO A 90 -32.18 40.29 1.85
N ILE A 91 -32.70 40.60 0.66
CA ILE A 91 -34.12 40.44 0.36
C ILE A 91 -34.47 38.98 0.63
N PRO A 92 -35.40 38.67 1.56
CA PRO A 92 -35.74 37.30 1.87
C PRO A 92 -36.32 36.65 0.61
N TRP A 93 -35.88 35.41 0.34
CA TRP A 93 -36.45 34.60 -0.74
C TRP A 93 -37.98 34.57 -0.62
N PRO A 94 -38.74 34.69 -1.72
CA PRO A 94 -40.19 34.57 -1.68
C PRO A 94 -40.55 33.17 -1.16
N THR A 95 -41.01 33.11 0.09
CA THR A 95 -41.37 31.88 0.78
C THR A 95 -42.78 31.50 0.36
N ILE A 96 -42.88 30.60 -0.63
CA ILE A 96 -44.15 30.10 -1.19
C ILE A 96 -44.93 29.24 -0.16
N PHE A 97 -44.34 28.90 0.99
CA PHE A 97 -44.97 28.09 2.03
C PHE A 97 -44.86 28.75 3.41
N PRO A 98 -45.93 28.76 4.22
CA PRO A 98 -45.85 29.22 5.60
C PRO A 98 -44.93 28.26 6.37
N HIS A 99 -43.75 28.75 6.75
CA HIS A 99 -42.90 28.02 7.69
C HIS A 99 -43.64 27.99 9.02
N GLY A 100 -44.21 26.82 9.36
CA GLY A 100 -44.74 26.57 10.69
C GLY A 100 -43.68 26.90 11.74
N GLU A 101 -44.13 27.45 12.86
CA GLU A 101 -43.29 27.90 13.98
C GLU A 101 -42.10 26.96 14.19
N ALA A 102 -40.90 27.53 14.24
CA ALA A 102 -39.69 26.79 14.55
C ALA A 102 -39.96 25.97 15.81
N ARG A 103 -39.99 24.63 15.66
CA ARG A 103 -40.27 23.73 16.77
C ARG A 103 -39.39 24.14 17.96
N PRO A 104 -39.95 24.30 19.18
CA PRO A 104 -39.16 24.70 20.32
C PRO A 104 -37.99 23.72 20.47
N ILE A 105 -36.78 24.27 20.52
CA ILE A 105 -35.56 23.49 20.75
C ILE A 105 -35.72 22.84 22.12
N GLN A 106 -36.09 21.56 22.14
CA GLN A 106 -36.12 20.79 23.39
C GLN A 106 -34.70 20.84 23.97
N ARG A 107 -34.54 21.52 25.11
CA ARG A 107 -33.31 21.49 25.90
C ARG A 107 -33.11 20.04 26.31
N ARG A 108 -32.15 19.35 25.69
CA ARG A 108 -31.78 17.99 26.10
C ARG A 108 -31.37 18.06 27.57
N PRO A 109 -31.85 17.15 28.44
CA PRO A 109 -31.42 17.12 29.83
C PRO A 109 -29.88 17.08 29.83
N CYS A 110 -29.28 17.98 30.61
CA CYS A 110 -27.83 18.01 30.79
C CYS A 110 -27.43 16.68 31.42
N ASP A 111 -26.87 15.75 30.63
CA ASP A 111 -26.28 14.52 31.16
C ASP A 111 -25.11 14.89 32.07
N LEU A 112 -25.38 14.96 33.39
CA LEU A 112 -24.39 15.20 34.43
C LEU A 112 -23.21 14.23 34.28
N LEU A 113 -23.50 12.99 33.93
CA LEU A 113 -22.51 11.94 33.68
C LEU A 113 -21.60 12.26 32.47
N ALA A 114 -22.14 12.79 31.38
CA ALA A 114 -21.34 13.20 30.23
C ALA A 114 -20.41 14.38 30.55
N ARG A 115 -20.89 15.31 31.40
CA ARG A 115 -20.10 16.46 31.88
C ARG A 115 -18.95 16.02 32.78
N LEU A 116 -19.22 15.16 33.77
CA LEU A 116 -18.19 14.66 34.68
C LEU A 116 -17.09 13.88 33.94
N VAL A 117 -17.47 13.09 32.93
CA VAL A 117 -16.49 12.41 32.08
C VAL A 117 -15.68 13.41 31.25
N SER A 118 -16.29 14.47 30.73
CA SER A 118 -15.54 15.52 30.01
C SER A 118 -14.58 16.30 30.91
N GLU A 119 -14.88 16.41 32.19
CA GLU A 119 -14.05 17.03 33.23
C GLU A 119 -13.03 16.03 33.84
N ASN A 120 -12.89 14.82 33.26
CA ASN A 120 -12.01 13.73 33.72
C ASN A 120 -12.27 13.24 35.16
N ARG A 121 -13.49 13.42 35.70
CA ARG A 121 -13.87 12.96 37.04
C ARG A 121 -14.56 11.60 36.99
N ILE A 122 -13.81 10.55 36.62
CA ILE A 122 -14.34 9.22 36.29
C ILE A 122 -14.99 8.51 37.49
N GLU A 123 -14.36 8.60 38.67
CA GLU A 123 -14.90 7.99 39.90
C GLU A 123 -16.23 8.62 40.33
N GLN A 124 -16.35 9.94 40.20
CA GLN A 124 -17.58 10.67 40.50
C GLN A 124 -18.68 10.33 39.47
N ALA A 125 -18.29 10.19 38.20
CA ALA A 125 -19.22 9.78 37.15
C ALA A 125 -19.78 8.36 37.40
N ARG A 126 -19.01 7.45 38.01
CA ARG A 126 -19.48 6.12 38.42
C ARG A 126 -20.50 6.18 39.56
N LYS A 127 -20.23 6.98 40.60
CA LYS A 127 -21.20 7.19 41.69
C LYS A 127 -22.53 7.75 41.19
N VAL A 128 -22.45 8.74 40.29
CA VAL A 128 -23.64 9.31 39.64
C VAL A 128 -24.36 8.27 38.77
N TYR A 129 -23.64 7.37 38.10
CA TYR A 129 -24.26 6.26 37.38
C TYR A 129 -25.05 5.34 38.33
N ASP A 130 -24.45 4.94 39.45
CA ASP A 130 -25.09 4.05 40.41
C ASP A 130 -26.36 4.69 41.02
N GLU A 131 -26.31 6.00 41.30
CA GLU A 131 -27.48 6.79 41.73
C GLU A 131 -28.56 6.84 40.64
N LEU A 132 -28.18 7.11 39.39
CA LEU A 132 -29.13 7.13 38.26
C LEU A 132 -29.76 5.74 38.01
N HIS A 133 -28.99 4.67 38.21
CA HIS A 133 -29.48 3.31 38.10
C HIS A 133 -30.45 2.95 39.23
N ALA A 134 -30.16 3.37 40.47
CA ALA A 134 -31.06 3.22 41.61
C ALA A 134 -32.39 3.96 41.40
N LEU A 135 -32.37 5.08 40.66
CA LEU A 135 -33.54 5.84 40.26
C LEU A 135 -34.23 5.30 38.99
N HIS A 136 -33.78 4.15 38.46
CA HIS A 136 -34.27 3.54 37.23
C HIS A 136 -34.23 4.46 35.99
N THR A 137 -33.30 5.42 35.96
CA THR A 137 -33.08 6.30 34.81
C THR A 137 -32.04 5.72 33.87
N VAL A 138 -32.38 5.61 32.58
CA VAL A 138 -31.47 5.04 31.57
C VAL A 138 -30.51 6.14 31.07
N PRO A 139 -29.19 5.98 31.26
CA PRO A 139 -28.22 6.95 30.79
C PRO A 139 -28.08 6.92 29.27
N VAL A 140 -27.85 8.09 28.67
CA VAL A 140 -27.75 8.24 27.23
C VAL A 140 -26.39 7.78 26.72
N HIS A 141 -26.38 6.90 25.71
CA HIS A 141 -25.14 6.45 25.09
C HIS A 141 -24.43 7.56 24.29
N ARG A 142 -23.15 7.82 24.58
CA ARG A 142 -22.36 8.89 23.92
C ARG A 142 -20.98 8.40 23.51
N LYS A 143 -20.42 8.98 22.43
CA LYS A 143 -19.05 8.68 21.96
C LYS A 143 -17.96 9.13 22.93
N LEU A 144 -18.28 10.08 23.81
CA LEU A 144 -17.34 10.70 24.75
C LEU A 144 -16.79 9.68 25.77
N TYR A 145 -17.56 8.63 26.07
CA TYR A 145 -17.17 7.57 27.01
C TYR A 145 -16.00 6.70 26.53
N LEU A 146 -15.61 6.76 25.25
CA LEU A 146 -14.41 6.07 24.78
C LEU A 146 -13.15 6.57 25.49
N LYS A 147 -13.05 7.89 25.75
CA LYS A 147 -11.91 8.46 26.46
C LYS A 147 -11.85 7.94 27.90
N ALA A 148 -13.00 7.87 28.58
CA ALA A 148 -13.11 7.30 29.93
C ALA A 148 -12.68 5.83 29.96
N ALA A 149 -13.14 5.04 28.99
CA ALA A 149 -12.77 3.64 28.86
C ALA A 149 -11.24 3.51 28.77
N LEU A 150 -10.59 4.24 27.86
CA LEU A 150 -9.14 4.18 27.68
C LEU A 150 -8.36 4.62 28.93
N SER A 151 -8.82 5.63 29.66
CA SER A 151 -8.18 6.01 30.92
C SER A 151 -8.35 4.99 32.04
N SER A 152 -9.40 4.17 32.01
CA SER A 152 -9.62 3.06 32.95
C SER A 152 -8.90 1.76 32.55
N LEU A 153 -8.31 1.70 31.35
CA LEU A 153 -7.58 0.52 30.88
C LEU A 153 -6.28 0.36 31.69
N GLN A 154 -6.40 -0.37 32.80
CA GLN A 154 -5.29 -0.79 33.65
C GLN A 154 -5.25 -2.33 33.67
N PRO A 155 -4.08 -2.94 33.90
CA PRO A 155 -3.95 -4.40 33.93
C PRO A 155 -4.66 -5.06 35.14
N THR A 156 -5.20 -4.28 36.07
CA THR A 156 -5.97 -4.74 37.23
C THR A 156 -7.37 -5.26 36.85
N ALA A 157 -7.92 -6.18 37.63
CA ALA A 157 -9.27 -6.71 37.39
C ALA A 157 -10.35 -5.62 37.45
N GLU A 158 -10.19 -4.65 38.35
CA GLU A 158 -11.09 -3.51 38.51
C GLU A 158 -11.02 -2.56 37.31
N GLY A 159 -9.82 -2.21 36.83
CA GLY A 159 -9.65 -1.38 35.63
C GLY A 159 -10.24 -2.03 34.38
N ARG A 160 -10.10 -3.35 34.24
CA ARG A 160 -10.73 -4.12 33.15
C ARG A 160 -12.26 -4.09 33.21
N ALA A 161 -12.84 -4.24 34.41
CA ALA A 161 -14.28 -4.17 34.58
C ALA A 161 -14.81 -2.76 34.24
N ASP A 162 -14.09 -1.73 34.68
CA ASP A 162 -14.43 -0.34 34.43
C ASP A 162 -14.31 0.03 32.94
N PHE A 163 -13.30 -0.51 32.25
CA PHE A 163 -13.17 -0.38 30.81
C PHE A 163 -14.40 -0.94 30.06
N LEU A 164 -14.82 -2.17 30.39
CA LEU A 164 -15.99 -2.81 29.76
C LEU A 164 -17.28 -2.04 30.05
N PHE A 165 -17.41 -1.51 31.26
CA PHE A 165 -18.52 -0.66 31.66
C PHE A 165 -18.62 0.62 30.82
N TRP A 166 -17.54 1.38 30.68
CA TRP A 166 -17.55 2.61 29.87
C TRP A 166 -17.79 2.32 28.39
N LEU A 167 -17.30 1.17 27.91
CA LEU A 167 -17.56 0.68 26.55
C LEU A 167 -19.03 0.33 26.33
N GLU A 168 -19.73 -0.21 27.33
CA GLU A 168 -21.17 -0.48 27.26
C GLU A 168 -21.98 0.81 27.08
N LEU A 169 -21.54 1.91 27.70
CA LEU A 169 -22.15 3.22 27.54
C LEU A 169 -21.80 3.90 26.20
N TYR A 170 -20.79 3.44 25.48
CA TYR A 170 -20.41 3.99 24.18
C TYR A 170 -21.54 3.84 23.14
N SER A 171 -21.82 4.93 22.41
CA SER A 171 -22.72 4.89 21.26
C SER A 171 -21.97 4.58 19.97
N ASN A 172 -22.34 3.44 19.38
CA ASN A 172 -22.05 3.14 17.98
C ASN A 172 -23.35 2.82 17.24
N ARG A 173 -23.43 3.21 15.96
CA ARG A 173 -24.56 2.80 15.11
C ARG A 173 -24.34 1.34 14.71
N GLY A 174 -25.38 0.51 14.83
CA GLY A 174 -25.35 -0.89 14.40
C GLY A 174 -24.99 -1.01 12.92
N ALA A 175 -24.31 -2.12 12.58
CA ALA A 175 -23.75 -2.49 11.27
C ALA A 175 -23.99 -1.49 10.14
N ALA A 176 -23.10 -0.52 10.04
CA ALA A 176 -22.81 0.10 8.77
C ALA A 176 -21.61 -0.63 8.14
N GLU A 177 -21.47 -0.48 6.83
CA GLU A 177 -20.30 -0.97 6.09
C GLU A 177 -18.99 -0.53 6.76
N ASN A 178 -17.90 -1.24 6.45
CA ASN A 178 -16.56 -0.96 6.98
C ASN A 178 -16.14 0.49 6.67
N HIS A 179 -16.52 1.43 7.52
CA HIS A 179 -16.20 2.83 7.33
C HIS A 179 -14.73 3.06 7.71
N PRO A 180 -13.93 3.71 6.86
CA PRO A 180 -12.51 3.95 7.14
C PRO A 180 -12.30 4.74 8.44
N GLY A 181 -13.24 5.61 8.82
CA GLY A 181 -13.21 6.35 10.08
C GLY A 181 -13.39 5.48 11.34
N LEU A 182 -14.09 4.35 11.24
CA LEU A 182 -14.20 3.38 12.34
C LEU A 182 -12.84 2.75 12.61
N LYS A 183 -12.18 2.29 11.55
CA LYS A 183 -10.84 1.69 11.63
C LYS A 183 -9.81 2.66 12.20
N ALA A 184 -9.79 3.92 11.71
CA ALA A 184 -8.88 4.95 12.23
C ALA A 184 -9.07 5.23 13.73
N THR A 185 -10.29 5.13 14.24
CA THR A 185 -10.58 5.37 15.67
C THR A 185 -10.17 4.16 16.53
N TRP A 186 -10.40 2.94 16.05
CA TRP A 186 -10.24 1.73 16.85
C TRP A 186 -8.87 1.05 16.71
N ASP A 187 -8.15 1.21 15.60
CA ASP A 187 -6.79 0.68 15.43
C ASP A 187 -5.82 1.05 16.58
N PRO A 188 -5.72 2.32 17.05
CA PRO A 188 -4.85 2.65 18.19
C PRO A 188 -5.33 2.01 19.49
N VAL A 189 -6.66 1.93 19.71
CA VAL A 189 -7.26 1.29 20.89
C VAL A 189 -6.93 -0.19 20.93
N VAL A 190 -7.08 -0.89 19.80
CA VAL A 190 -6.74 -2.31 19.68
C VAL A 190 -5.25 -2.52 19.91
N SER A 191 -4.40 -1.65 19.36
CA SER A 191 -2.95 -1.75 19.56
C SER A 191 -2.56 -1.63 21.04
N GLN A 192 -3.21 -0.73 21.78
CA GLN A 192 -3.00 -0.58 23.22
C GLN A 192 -3.46 -1.81 24.01
N ILE A 193 -4.66 -2.34 23.70
CA ILE A 193 -5.20 -3.56 24.30
C ILE A 193 -4.26 -4.76 24.04
N LEU A 194 -3.73 -4.89 22.83
CA LEU A 194 -2.81 -5.98 22.48
C LEU A 194 -1.44 -5.85 23.15
N TYR A 195 -0.95 -4.63 23.38
CA TYR A 195 0.33 -4.37 24.02
C TYR A 195 0.33 -4.72 25.52
N GLU A 196 -0.79 -4.55 26.21
CA GLU A 196 -0.91 -4.79 27.66
C GLU A 196 -1.04 -6.28 28.06
N HIS A 197 -0.85 -7.22 27.12
CA HIS A 197 -0.92 -8.69 27.32
C HIS A 197 -2.13 -9.14 28.16
N LEU A 198 -3.33 -8.91 27.62
CA LEU A 198 -4.58 -9.13 28.33
C LEU A 198 -5.06 -10.59 28.35
N ASP A 199 -5.77 -10.90 29.42
CA ASP A 199 -6.39 -12.18 29.73
C ASP A 199 -7.43 -12.61 28.68
N VAL A 200 -7.49 -13.91 28.39
CA VAL A 200 -8.39 -14.52 27.40
C VAL A 200 -9.85 -14.24 27.73
N ASP A 201 -10.21 -14.29 29.02
CA ASP A 201 -11.57 -14.02 29.48
C ASP A 201 -12.00 -12.56 29.24
N PHE A 202 -11.06 -11.63 29.40
CA PHE A 202 -11.30 -10.22 29.12
C PHE A 202 -11.49 -9.98 27.61
N ILE A 203 -10.62 -10.57 26.77
CA ILE A 203 -10.74 -10.47 25.31
C ILE A 203 -12.09 -11.03 24.84
N GLY A 204 -12.53 -12.15 25.43
CA GLY A 204 -13.84 -12.73 25.14
C GLY A 204 -14.99 -11.78 25.43
N LYS A 205 -15.04 -11.19 26.63
CA LYS A 205 -16.07 -10.20 27.02
C LYS A 205 -16.01 -8.95 26.15
N PHE A 206 -14.81 -8.48 25.83
CA PHE A 206 -14.60 -7.31 24.97
C PHE A 206 -15.12 -7.54 23.54
N LEU A 207 -14.81 -8.67 22.93
CA LEU A 207 -15.29 -9.03 21.59
C LEU A 207 -16.81 -9.23 21.58
N GLU A 208 -17.39 -9.80 22.64
CA GLU A 208 -18.84 -9.93 22.75
C GLU A 208 -19.54 -8.56 22.81
N LEU A 209 -19.05 -7.62 23.64
CA LEU A 209 -19.53 -6.24 23.67
C LEU A 209 -19.33 -5.54 22.32
N GLY A 210 -18.19 -5.77 21.68
CA GLY A 210 -17.91 -5.31 20.31
C GLY A 210 -18.94 -5.83 19.30
N GLY A 211 -19.35 -7.09 19.41
CA GLY A 211 -20.45 -7.70 18.67
C GLY A 211 -21.78 -6.98 18.87
N ARG A 212 -22.18 -6.76 20.11
CA ARG A 212 -23.42 -6.03 20.44
C ARG A 212 -23.43 -4.61 19.90
N LYS A 213 -22.26 -3.96 19.83
CA LYS A 213 -22.08 -2.58 19.33
C LYS A 213 -21.74 -2.50 17.84
N GLY A 214 -21.67 -3.61 17.11
CA GLY A 214 -21.36 -3.63 15.67
C GLY A 214 -19.91 -3.26 15.33
N LEU A 215 -18.98 -3.39 16.27
CA LEU A 215 -17.56 -3.00 16.14
C LEU A 215 -16.66 -4.10 15.61
N LEU A 216 -17.15 -5.34 15.52
CA LEU A 216 -16.36 -6.49 15.05
C LEU A 216 -15.60 -6.28 13.73
N PRO A 217 -16.11 -5.53 12.73
CA PRO A 217 -15.35 -5.30 11.51
C PRO A 217 -13.99 -4.60 11.71
N ALA A 218 -13.85 -3.77 12.74
CA ALA A 218 -12.57 -3.16 13.11
C ALA A 218 -11.73 -4.05 14.06
N LEU A 219 -12.37 -4.89 14.87
CA LEU A 219 -11.71 -5.68 15.91
C LEU A 219 -11.20 -7.04 15.38
N MET A 220 -12.04 -7.78 14.65
CA MET A 220 -11.77 -9.16 14.22
C MET A 220 -10.49 -9.35 13.40
N PRO A 221 -10.12 -8.43 12.47
CA PRO A 221 -8.87 -8.58 11.73
C PRO A 221 -7.62 -8.71 12.61
N HIS A 222 -7.65 -8.09 13.79
CA HIS A 222 -6.52 -8.06 14.74
C HIS A 222 -6.61 -9.21 15.75
N PHE A 223 -7.81 -9.49 16.28
CA PHE A 223 -7.98 -10.50 17.35
C PHE A 223 -8.06 -11.95 16.86
N THR A 224 -8.40 -12.21 15.60
CA THR A 224 -8.51 -13.59 15.06
C THR A 224 -7.21 -14.39 15.16
N HIS A 225 -6.07 -13.75 14.88
CA HIS A 225 -4.77 -14.40 15.04
C HIS A 225 -4.40 -14.56 16.51
N VAL A 226 -4.63 -13.51 17.31
CA VAL A 226 -4.29 -13.45 18.73
C VAL A 226 -5.03 -14.54 19.51
N LEU A 227 -6.33 -14.70 19.26
CA LEU A 227 -7.16 -15.75 19.86
C LEU A 227 -6.63 -17.16 19.55
N ALA A 228 -6.22 -17.41 18.30
CA ALA A 228 -5.68 -18.70 17.88
C ALA A 228 -4.31 -19.01 18.50
N THR A 229 -3.54 -17.99 18.88
CA THR A 229 -2.20 -18.16 19.48
C THR A 229 -2.20 -18.13 21.01
N MET A 230 -3.10 -17.36 21.64
CA MET A 230 -3.09 -17.14 23.09
C MET A 230 -3.94 -18.15 23.87
N ALA A 231 -4.97 -18.71 23.27
CA ALA A 231 -5.93 -19.59 23.95
C ALA A 231 -5.96 -20.99 23.32
N ALA A 232 -6.45 -21.97 24.09
CA ALA A 232 -6.72 -23.29 23.55
C ALA A 232 -7.80 -23.21 22.44
N PRO A 233 -7.77 -24.11 21.43
CA PRO A 233 -8.72 -24.08 20.32
C PRO A 233 -10.19 -24.12 20.76
N SER A 234 -10.54 -24.89 21.79
CA SER A 234 -11.90 -24.98 22.32
C SER A 234 -12.41 -23.64 22.87
N VAL A 235 -11.58 -22.97 23.67
CA VAL A 235 -11.91 -21.67 24.29
C VAL A 235 -11.96 -20.56 23.24
N SER A 236 -10.99 -20.54 22.33
CA SER A 236 -10.94 -19.54 21.26
C SER A 236 -12.11 -19.67 20.28
N GLU A 237 -12.51 -20.91 19.93
CA GLU A 237 -13.67 -21.16 19.08
C GLU A 237 -14.95 -20.70 19.76
N GLU A 238 -15.12 -21.01 21.04
CA GLU A 238 -16.29 -20.58 21.81
C GLU A 238 -16.42 -19.06 21.89
N ILE A 239 -15.31 -18.35 22.16
CA ILE A 239 -15.28 -16.88 22.14
C ILE A 239 -15.66 -16.34 20.76
N MET A 240 -15.16 -16.96 19.69
CA MET A 240 -15.50 -16.60 18.32
C MET A 240 -17.00 -16.78 18.06
N GLN A 241 -17.58 -17.92 18.44
CA GLN A 241 -19.01 -18.20 18.27
C GLN A 241 -19.88 -17.20 19.04
N ARG A 242 -19.56 -16.92 20.32
CA ARG A 242 -20.32 -15.97 21.15
C ARG A 242 -20.27 -14.55 20.58
N SER A 243 -19.10 -14.07 20.19
CA SER A 243 -18.92 -12.71 19.64
C SER A 243 -19.66 -12.54 18.30
N LEU A 244 -19.58 -13.52 17.39
CA LEU A 244 -20.34 -13.46 16.13
C LEU A 244 -21.84 -13.59 16.34
N ALA A 245 -22.30 -14.44 17.25
CA ALA A 245 -23.71 -14.54 17.59
C ALA A 245 -24.25 -13.19 18.11
N ALA A 246 -23.50 -12.52 18.98
CA ALA A 246 -23.84 -11.18 19.47
C ALA A 246 -23.90 -10.15 18.33
N TYR A 247 -22.98 -10.22 17.36
CA TYR A 247 -22.98 -9.37 16.17
C TYR A 247 -24.17 -9.64 15.25
N ILE A 248 -24.47 -10.89 14.93
CA ILE A 248 -25.61 -11.25 14.08
C ILE A 248 -26.92 -10.78 14.71
N ASN A 249 -27.10 -11.00 16.02
CA ASN A 249 -28.31 -10.61 16.74
C ASN A 249 -28.48 -9.08 16.85
N SER A 250 -27.39 -8.32 16.95
CA SER A 250 -27.44 -6.86 17.07
C SER A 250 -27.61 -6.15 15.72
N THR A 251 -27.13 -6.75 14.64
CA THR A 251 -27.06 -6.14 13.31
C THR A 251 -28.17 -6.58 12.38
N THR A 252 -28.65 -7.81 12.52
CA THR A 252 -29.72 -8.36 11.68
C THR A 252 -30.97 -8.59 12.52
N SER A 253 -32.10 -8.05 12.05
CA SER A 253 -33.39 -8.39 12.65
C SER A 253 -33.84 -9.75 12.11
N LYS A 254 -34.26 -10.65 13.00
CA LYS A 254 -34.80 -11.97 12.61
C LYS A 254 -36.18 -11.86 11.96
N THR A 255 -36.91 -10.80 12.25
CA THR A 255 -38.33 -10.63 11.90
C THR A 255 -38.59 -9.74 10.67
N SER A 256 -37.66 -8.87 10.27
CA SER A 256 -37.91 -7.96 9.14
C SER A 256 -37.76 -8.67 7.80
N THR A 257 -38.78 -8.64 6.95
CA THR A 257 -38.76 -9.17 5.58
C THR A 257 -38.44 -8.09 4.53
N SER A 258 -37.97 -6.92 4.94
CA SER A 258 -37.64 -5.85 4.00
C SER A 258 -36.42 -6.17 3.14
N ARG A 259 -36.40 -5.69 1.88
CA ARG A 259 -35.24 -5.82 0.97
C ARG A 259 -33.93 -5.30 1.58
N ARG A 260 -34.01 -4.26 2.42
CA ARG A 260 -32.86 -3.73 3.17
C ARG A 260 -32.35 -4.71 4.22
N ALA A 261 -33.25 -5.39 4.94
CA ALA A 261 -32.88 -6.41 5.91
C ALA A 261 -32.27 -7.64 5.23
N GLU A 262 -32.78 -8.04 4.06
CA GLU A 262 -32.19 -9.12 3.25
C GLU A 262 -30.77 -8.79 2.79
N TYR A 263 -30.54 -7.58 2.24
CA TYR A 263 -29.20 -7.12 1.87
C TYR A 263 -28.27 -7.08 3.10
N GLY A 264 -28.76 -6.59 4.23
CA GLY A 264 -27.99 -6.58 5.49
C GLY A 264 -27.61 -7.97 5.97
N ARG A 265 -28.49 -8.97 5.85
CA ARG A 265 -28.18 -10.37 6.18
C ARG A 265 -27.12 -10.95 5.25
N ALA A 266 -27.25 -10.74 3.94
CA ALA A 266 -26.26 -11.21 2.97
C ALA A 266 -24.88 -10.62 3.27
N PHE A 267 -24.81 -9.31 3.49
CA PHE A 267 -23.58 -8.62 3.84
C PHE A 267 -22.94 -9.13 5.15
N VAL A 268 -23.74 -9.27 6.21
CA VAL A 268 -23.25 -9.81 7.49
C VAL A 268 -22.80 -11.26 7.33
N SER A 269 -23.50 -12.07 6.54
CA SER A 269 -23.11 -13.46 6.28
C SER A 269 -21.76 -13.56 5.57
N ASP A 270 -21.50 -12.68 4.58
CA ASP A 270 -20.21 -12.63 3.88
C ASP A 270 -19.07 -12.20 4.82
N GLN A 271 -19.32 -11.24 5.71
CA GLN A 271 -18.32 -10.83 6.71
C GLN A 271 -18.02 -11.93 7.73
N VAL A 272 -19.07 -12.60 8.24
CA VAL A 272 -18.95 -13.73 9.16
C VAL A 272 -18.16 -14.87 8.50
N ASN A 273 -18.45 -15.19 7.24
CA ASN A 273 -17.69 -16.14 6.44
C ASN A 273 -16.22 -15.75 6.35
N HIS A 274 -15.93 -14.48 6.09
CA HIS A 274 -14.57 -13.99 6.00
C HIS A 274 -13.79 -14.17 7.32
N TRP A 275 -14.40 -13.82 8.47
CA TRP A 275 -13.74 -13.95 9.77
C TRP A 275 -13.53 -15.40 10.18
N TRP A 276 -14.50 -16.29 9.92
CA TRP A 276 -14.32 -17.73 10.11
C TRP A 276 -13.16 -18.26 9.27
N ASN A 277 -13.08 -17.87 7.99
CA ASN A 277 -11.98 -18.25 7.12
C ASN A 277 -10.63 -17.75 7.64
N GLN A 278 -10.57 -16.52 8.14
CA GLN A 278 -9.36 -15.96 8.74
C GLN A 278 -8.96 -16.71 10.02
N TYR A 279 -9.92 -17.05 10.87
CA TYR A 279 -9.70 -17.81 12.09
C TYR A 279 -9.20 -19.25 11.80
N LEU A 280 -9.78 -19.93 10.82
CA LEU A 280 -9.31 -21.27 10.42
C LEU A 280 -7.86 -21.22 9.92
N ARG A 281 -7.50 -20.18 9.15
CA ARG A 281 -6.11 -19.95 8.74
C ARG A 281 -5.20 -19.68 9.94
N SER A 282 -5.62 -18.85 10.89
CA SER A 282 -4.80 -18.58 12.07
C SER A 282 -4.62 -19.80 12.97
N LEU A 283 -5.60 -20.69 13.10
CA LEU A 283 -5.44 -21.98 13.77
C LEU A 283 -4.35 -22.84 13.12
N SER A 284 -4.34 -22.91 11.78
CA SER A 284 -3.31 -23.65 11.06
C SER A 284 -1.91 -23.02 11.20
N LEU A 285 -1.81 -21.69 11.20
CA LEU A 285 -0.55 -20.98 11.41
C LEU A 285 -0.04 -21.09 12.86
N GLY A 286 -0.96 -21.15 13.83
CA GLY A 286 -0.67 -21.37 15.24
C GLY A 286 -0.25 -22.81 15.58
N GLY A 287 -0.23 -23.72 14.60
CA GLY A 287 0.17 -25.12 14.79
C GLY A 287 -0.95 -26.07 15.23
N TRP A 288 -2.18 -25.58 15.39
CA TRP A 288 -3.36 -26.34 15.81
C TRP A 288 -4.01 -27.09 14.63
N ASN A 289 -3.24 -27.94 13.96
CA ASN A 289 -3.67 -28.60 12.71
C ASN A 289 -4.88 -29.53 12.91
N ASP A 290 -4.94 -30.26 14.02
CA ASP A 290 -6.03 -31.20 14.29
C ASP A 290 -7.34 -30.46 14.57
N ALA A 291 -7.28 -29.38 15.35
CA ALA A 291 -8.44 -28.51 15.59
C ALA A 291 -8.88 -27.79 14.32
N ALA A 292 -7.94 -27.31 13.49
CA ALA A 292 -8.26 -26.69 12.21
C ALA A 292 -8.94 -27.67 11.23
N ARG A 293 -8.51 -28.95 11.22
CA ARG A 293 -9.17 -30.01 10.45
C ARG A 293 -10.55 -30.34 11.01
N ALA A 294 -10.70 -30.47 12.33
CA ALA A 294 -12.00 -30.71 12.95
C ALA A 294 -13.00 -29.62 12.57
N LEU A 295 -12.63 -28.35 12.73
CA LEU A 295 -13.46 -27.21 12.34
C LEU A 295 -13.77 -27.18 10.83
N LEU A 296 -12.84 -27.62 9.99
CA LEU A 296 -13.07 -27.72 8.56
C LEU A 296 -14.15 -28.76 8.21
N PHE A 297 -14.13 -29.92 8.88
CA PHE A 297 -15.07 -31.02 8.67
C PHE A 297 -16.44 -30.76 9.31
N SER A 298 -16.48 -30.04 10.44
CA SER A 298 -17.71 -29.61 11.11
C SER A 298 -17.83 -28.08 11.14
N PRO A 299 -18.21 -27.44 10.01
CA PRO A 299 -18.38 -26.00 9.97
C PRO A 299 -19.56 -25.52 10.84
N PRO A 300 -19.45 -24.32 11.44
CA PRO A 300 -20.59 -23.63 12.03
C PRO A 300 -21.70 -23.35 10.99
N PRO A 301 -22.97 -23.21 11.42
CA PRO A 301 -24.11 -23.12 10.51
C PRO A 301 -24.02 -21.89 9.60
N GLY A 302 -24.15 -22.13 8.29
CA GLY A 302 -24.12 -21.07 7.27
C GLY A 302 -22.72 -20.62 6.85
N VAL A 303 -21.64 -21.26 7.35
CA VAL A 303 -20.27 -20.89 7.02
C VAL A 303 -19.78 -21.52 5.72
N ALA A 304 -19.34 -20.69 4.78
CA ALA A 304 -18.72 -21.12 3.54
C ALA A 304 -17.19 -20.96 3.59
N TRP A 305 -16.45 -22.07 3.48
CA TRP A 305 -14.99 -22.07 3.46
C TRP A 305 -14.43 -21.68 2.08
N ASP A 306 -13.53 -20.71 2.05
CA ASP A 306 -12.80 -20.31 0.85
C ASP A 306 -11.89 -21.45 0.36
N ILE A 307 -11.76 -21.56 -0.97
CA ILE A 307 -10.87 -22.53 -1.62
C ILE A 307 -9.42 -22.37 -1.13
N PHE A 308 -8.99 -21.13 -0.87
CA PHE A 308 -7.66 -20.84 -0.34
C PHE A 308 -7.48 -21.35 1.10
N THR A 309 -8.47 -21.15 1.96
CA THR A 309 -8.48 -21.63 3.35
C THR A 309 -8.43 -23.16 3.40
N ARG A 310 -9.23 -23.83 2.56
CA ARG A 310 -9.21 -25.29 2.41
C ARG A 310 -7.84 -25.82 2.00
N HIS A 311 -7.17 -25.16 1.05
CA HIS A 311 -5.82 -25.52 0.61
C HIS A 311 -4.81 -25.42 1.76
N ILE A 312 -4.88 -24.39 2.60
CA ILE A 312 -3.90 -24.21 3.68
C ILE A 312 -3.97 -25.36 4.68
N VAL A 313 -5.17 -25.88 4.98
CA VAL A 313 -5.37 -26.86 6.05
C VAL A 313 -5.29 -28.31 5.58
N VAL A 314 -5.79 -28.61 4.38
CA VAL A 314 -5.76 -29.97 3.82
C VAL A 314 -4.50 -30.20 2.97
N GLY A 315 -3.83 -29.13 2.54
CA GLY A 315 -2.68 -29.22 1.64
C GLY A 315 -3.07 -29.52 0.19
N ASP A 316 -4.37 -29.60 -0.12
CA ASP A 316 -4.85 -29.89 -1.46
C ASP A 316 -4.43 -28.77 -2.43
N PRO A 317 -3.68 -29.09 -3.50
CA PRO A 317 -3.27 -28.11 -4.49
C PRO A 317 -4.51 -27.67 -5.26
N GLY A 318 -5.15 -26.60 -4.79
CA GLY A 318 -6.37 -26.07 -5.39
C GLY A 318 -6.25 -25.88 -6.90
N PRO A 319 -7.37 -25.90 -7.64
CA PRO A 319 -7.40 -26.00 -9.09
C PRO A 319 -6.66 -24.87 -9.81
N ARG A 320 -6.44 -23.71 -9.17
CA ARG A 320 -5.61 -22.62 -9.72
C ARG A 320 -4.11 -22.93 -9.70
N LYS A 321 -3.58 -23.58 -8.66
CA LYS A 321 -2.17 -24.00 -8.62
C LYS A 321 -1.95 -25.17 -9.54
N GLN A 322 -2.86 -26.15 -9.60
CA GLN A 322 -2.80 -27.22 -10.60
C GLN A 322 -2.88 -26.64 -12.03
N ARG A 323 -3.84 -25.77 -12.35
CA ARG A 323 -3.90 -25.12 -13.67
C ARG A 323 -2.69 -24.23 -13.95
N ALA A 324 -2.10 -23.56 -12.95
CA ALA A 324 -0.87 -22.78 -13.13
C ALA A 324 0.36 -23.68 -13.31
N LEU A 325 0.43 -24.81 -12.60
CA LEU A 325 1.49 -25.81 -12.72
C LEU A 325 1.36 -26.58 -14.04
N GLU A 326 0.15 -26.89 -14.48
CA GLU A 326 -0.20 -27.48 -15.77
C GLU A 326 0.05 -26.50 -16.90
N ARG A 327 -0.33 -25.22 -16.76
CA ARG A 327 0.05 -24.15 -17.71
C ARG A 327 1.56 -23.94 -17.75
N ARG A 328 2.25 -24.07 -16.62
CA ARG A 328 3.71 -24.03 -16.56
C ARG A 328 4.33 -25.28 -17.18
N ARG A 329 3.75 -26.48 -16.98
CA ARG A 329 4.20 -27.74 -17.57
C ARG A 329 3.91 -27.80 -19.08
N SER A 330 2.78 -27.23 -19.53
CA SER A 330 2.42 -27.13 -20.94
C SER A 330 3.21 -26.03 -21.66
N LYS A 331 3.48 -24.88 -21.02
CA LYS A 331 4.44 -23.88 -21.53
C LYS A 331 5.89 -24.36 -21.50
N ALA A 332 6.31 -25.09 -20.48
CA ALA A 332 7.66 -25.69 -20.41
C ALA A 332 7.84 -26.84 -21.41
N LYS A 333 6.75 -27.41 -21.95
CA LYS A 333 6.78 -28.29 -23.12
C LYS A 333 6.84 -27.52 -24.45
N GLN A 334 6.67 -26.19 -24.45
CA GLN A 334 6.62 -25.35 -25.66
C GLN A 334 7.83 -24.41 -25.82
N ASP A 335 8.58 -24.10 -24.76
CA ASP A 335 9.75 -23.22 -24.88
C ASP A 335 10.97 -24.03 -25.36
N PRO A 336 11.50 -23.78 -26.58
CA PRO A 336 12.60 -24.56 -27.14
C PRO A 336 13.89 -24.44 -26.30
N LEU A 337 14.04 -23.36 -25.51
CA LEU A 337 15.19 -23.17 -24.63
C LEU A 337 15.20 -24.13 -23.43
N ASP A 338 14.02 -24.45 -22.87
CA ASP A 338 13.90 -25.43 -21.77
C ASP A 338 14.19 -26.86 -22.24
N THR A 339 13.96 -27.15 -23.52
CA THR A 339 14.25 -28.45 -24.12
C THR A 339 15.77 -28.63 -24.27
N LEU A 340 16.46 -27.61 -24.80
CA LEU A 340 17.92 -27.60 -24.93
C LEU A 340 18.65 -27.65 -23.58
N MET A 341 18.09 -27.04 -22.53
CA MET A 341 18.66 -27.09 -21.18
C MET A 341 18.45 -28.44 -20.47
N ARG A 342 17.43 -29.22 -20.83
CA ARG A 342 17.06 -30.48 -20.16
C ARG A 342 17.58 -31.73 -20.87
N ALA A 343 17.64 -31.70 -22.19
CA ALA A 343 18.13 -32.79 -23.03
C ALA A 343 19.01 -32.23 -24.16
N PRO A 344 20.20 -31.68 -23.83
CA PRO A 344 21.14 -31.23 -24.83
C PRO A 344 21.73 -32.43 -25.59
N ASP A 345 21.90 -32.30 -26.91
CA ASP A 345 22.73 -33.23 -27.67
C ASP A 345 24.21 -33.12 -27.21
N THR A 346 25.03 -34.13 -27.48
CA THR A 346 26.45 -34.19 -27.07
C THR A 346 27.27 -32.97 -27.54
N HIS A 347 26.90 -32.38 -28.68
CA HIS A 347 27.52 -31.16 -29.21
C HIS A 347 26.96 -29.86 -28.62
N GLU A 348 25.78 -29.90 -27.99
CA GLU A 348 25.07 -28.73 -27.43
C GLU A 348 25.22 -28.61 -25.90
N GLU A 349 25.73 -29.65 -25.24
CA GLU A 349 26.05 -29.65 -23.80
C GLU A 349 26.81 -28.42 -23.29
N PRO A 350 27.92 -27.95 -23.93
CA PRO A 350 28.66 -26.80 -23.41
C PRO A 350 27.85 -25.51 -23.47
N LEU A 351 27.08 -25.32 -24.55
CA LEU A 351 26.19 -24.17 -24.73
C LEU A 351 25.02 -24.21 -23.74
N ALA A 352 24.42 -25.39 -23.54
CA ALA A 352 23.35 -25.58 -22.56
C ALA A 352 23.82 -25.30 -21.12
N LYS A 353 25.03 -25.73 -20.75
CA LYS A 353 25.65 -25.42 -19.45
C LYS A 353 25.91 -23.91 -19.29
N MET A 354 26.43 -23.25 -20.33
CA MET A 354 26.62 -21.79 -20.34
C MET A 354 25.30 -21.02 -20.19
N ILE A 355 24.27 -21.39 -20.96
CA ILE A 355 22.94 -20.76 -20.87
C ILE A 355 22.33 -20.99 -19.49
N SER A 356 22.38 -22.21 -18.97
CA SER A 356 21.88 -22.55 -17.64
C SER A 356 22.55 -21.72 -16.54
N SER A 357 23.88 -21.61 -16.60
CA SER A 357 24.65 -20.79 -15.67
C SER A 357 24.27 -19.31 -15.75
N ALA A 358 24.05 -18.77 -16.95
CA ALA A 358 23.70 -17.37 -17.16
C ALA A 358 22.26 -17.01 -16.72
N VAL A 359 21.32 -17.97 -16.78
CA VAL A 359 19.92 -17.78 -16.37
C VAL A 359 19.73 -17.99 -14.87
N HIS A 360 20.49 -18.89 -14.25
CA HIS A 360 20.31 -19.30 -12.86
C HIS A 360 21.35 -18.76 -11.88
N ALA A 361 22.37 -18.03 -12.34
CA ALA A 361 23.38 -17.45 -11.45
C ALA A 361 22.78 -16.39 -10.48
N PRO A 362 23.29 -16.30 -9.24
CA PRO A 362 22.87 -15.29 -8.26
C PRO A 362 23.36 -13.87 -8.63
N THR A 363 24.35 -13.75 -9.51
CA THR A 363 24.93 -12.50 -10.01
C THR A 363 24.86 -12.43 -11.54
N PHE A 364 24.91 -11.22 -12.11
CA PHE A 364 24.95 -11.06 -13.57
C PHE A 364 26.16 -11.80 -14.16
N PRO A 365 25.98 -12.56 -15.26
CA PRO A 365 27.08 -13.23 -15.93
C PRO A 365 28.03 -12.19 -16.56
N ASP A 366 29.28 -12.62 -16.76
CA ASP A 366 30.27 -11.80 -17.46
C ASP A 366 29.80 -11.45 -18.89
N VAL A 367 30.08 -10.22 -19.32
CA VAL A 367 29.68 -9.67 -20.62
C VAL A 367 30.29 -10.49 -21.76
N GLY A 368 31.52 -10.99 -21.57
CA GLY A 368 32.18 -11.86 -22.52
C GLY A 368 31.47 -13.20 -22.72
N THR A 369 30.84 -13.73 -21.67
CA THR A 369 30.08 -14.98 -21.69
C THR A 369 28.73 -14.78 -22.38
N LEU A 370 28.03 -13.68 -22.09
CA LEU A 370 26.80 -13.31 -22.80
C LEU A 370 27.03 -13.09 -24.30
N ALA A 371 28.12 -12.41 -24.67
CA ALA A 371 28.47 -12.18 -26.08
C ALA A 371 28.73 -13.50 -26.83
N ARG A 372 29.33 -14.50 -26.18
CA ARG A 372 29.52 -15.85 -26.75
C ARG A 372 28.19 -16.57 -26.95
N ILE A 373 27.31 -16.54 -25.95
CA ILE A 373 25.95 -17.13 -26.06
C ILE A 373 25.17 -16.46 -27.20
N GLN A 374 25.23 -15.13 -27.32
CA GLN A 374 24.60 -14.39 -28.41
C GLN A 374 25.18 -14.77 -29.78
N ALA A 375 26.51 -14.96 -29.88
CA ALA A 375 27.17 -15.38 -31.11
C ALA A 375 26.75 -16.80 -31.53
N GLU A 376 26.74 -17.76 -30.60
CA GLU A 376 26.43 -19.17 -30.88
C GLU A 376 24.94 -19.42 -31.15
N LEU A 377 24.05 -18.66 -30.53
CA LEU A 377 22.62 -18.70 -30.81
C LEU A 377 22.23 -17.89 -32.05
N GLY A 378 23.01 -16.85 -32.38
CA GLY A 378 22.78 -15.98 -33.54
C GLY A 378 23.41 -16.48 -34.85
N SER A 379 24.37 -17.41 -34.80
CA SER A 379 25.06 -17.94 -35.99
C SER A 379 24.21 -18.88 -36.84
N MET A 380 23.13 -19.45 -36.28
CA MET A 380 22.26 -20.38 -36.99
C MET A 380 20.83 -19.83 -37.14
N PRO A 381 20.25 -19.83 -38.35
CA PRO A 381 18.89 -19.30 -38.60
C PRO A 381 17.81 -20.06 -37.81
N ASN A 382 18.01 -21.37 -37.58
CA ASN A 382 17.08 -22.20 -36.80
C ASN A 382 17.12 -21.91 -35.28
N ARG A 383 18.12 -21.15 -34.80
CA ARG A 383 18.33 -20.83 -33.38
C ARG A 383 17.93 -19.40 -33.02
N ALA A 384 17.44 -18.60 -33.98
CA ALA A 384 16.95 -17.24 -33.73
C ALA A 384 15.83 -17.19 -32.66
N ARG A 385 14.94 -18.20 -32.65
CA ARG A 385 13.89 -18.34 -31.62
C ARG A 385 14.45 -18.62 -30.22
N LEU A 386 15.58 -19.32 -30.12
CA LEU A 386 16.27 -19.59 -28.86
C LEU A 386 16.93 -18.32 -28.32
N LEU A 387 17.55 -17.52 -29.19
CA LEU A 387 18.14 -16.24 -28.83
C LEU A 387 17.09 -15.27 -28.27
N GLU A 388 15.92 -15.18 -28.93
CA GLU A 388 14.84 -14.32 -28.46
C GLU A 388 14.26 -14.81 -27.11
N SER A 389 14.13 -16.12 -26.93
CA SER A 389 13.65 -16.73 -25.68
C SER A 389 14.65 -16.50 -24.54
N PHE A 390 15.95 -16.64 -24.82
CA PHE A 390 17.03 -16.34 -23.88
C PHE A 390 17.05 -14.85 -23.50
N LYS A 391 16.96 -13.95 -24.48
CA LYS A 391 16.85 -12.50 -24.26
C LYS A 391 15.69 -12.13 -23.34
N ARG A 392 14.50 -12.71 -23.59
CA ARG A 392 13.30 -12.47 -22.77
C ARG A 392 13.49 -12.91 -21.32
N ARG A 393 14.06 -14.10 -21.09
CA ARG A 393 14.31 -14.63 -19.74
C ARG A 393 15.39 -13.85 -18.99
N PHE A 394 16.43 -13.41 -19.69
CA PHE A 394 17.52 -12.61 -19.11
C PHE A 394 17.06 -11.19 -18.72
N ILE A 395 16.30 -10.52 -19.59
CA ILE A 395 15.84 -9.15 -19.38
C ILE A 395 14.66 -9.08 -18.38
N ASN A 396 13.73 -10.03 -18.47
CA ASN A 396 12.50 -10.07 -17.66
C ASN A 396 12.42 -11.40 -16.90
N PRO A 397 13.16 -11.56 -15.79
CA PRO A 397 13.04 -12.76 -14.97
C PRO A 397 11.60 -12.89 -14.44
N PRO A 398 11.10 -14.11 -14.18
CA PRO A 398 9.70 -14.40 -13.86
C PRO A 398 9.17 -13.76 -12.55
N LYS A 399 10.02 -13.04 -11.81
CA LYS A 399 9.67 -12.25 -10.61
C LYS A 399 9.59 -10.73 -10.87
N SER A 400 9.83 -10.26 -12.09
CA SER A 400 9.81 -8.84 -12.45
C SER A 400 8.39 -8.37 -12.78
N HIS A 401 8.05 -7.14 -12.37
CA HIS A 401 6.74 -6.54 -12.64
C HIS A 401 6.51 -6.36 -14.15
N PRO A 402 5.43 -6.91 -14.73
CA PRO A 402 5.07 -6.61 -16.11
C PRO A 402 4.64 -5.14 -16.22
N GLY A 403 5.30 -4.36 -17.09
CA GLY A 403 4.92 -2.97 -17.37
C GLY A 403 5.99 -1.89 -17.14
N ARG A 404 7.23 -2.26 -16.79
CA ARG A 404 8.31 -1.27 -16.61
C ARG A 404 8.86 -0.81 -17.97
N SER A 405 8.72 0.48 -18.28
CA SER A 405 9.20 1.10 -19.53
C SER A 405 10.64 1.64 -19.45
N THR A 406 11.24 1.68 -18.25
CA THR A 406 12.63 2.12 -18.07
C THR A 406 13.62 0.97 -18.27
N PRO A 407 14.76 1.21 -18.94
CA PRO A 407 15.73 0.16 -19.20
C PRO A 407 16.34 -0.37 -17.89
N THR A 408 16.32 -1.69 -17.73
CA THR A 408 16.86 -2.35 -16.53
C THR A 408 18.38 -2.57 -16.68
N VAL A 409 19.09 -2.79 -15.57
CA VAL A 409 20.52 -3.15 -15.57
C VAL A 409 20.79 -4.36 -16.46
N ALA A 410 19.85 -5.32 -16.52
CA ALA A 410 19.92 -6.48 -17.42
C ALA A 410 19.86 -6.09 -18.91
N GLN A 411 19.05 -5.10 -19.28
CA GLN A 411 19.02 -4.59 -20.66
C GLN A 411 20.33 -3.89 -21.03
N GLN A 412 20.89 -3.11 -20.12
CA GLN A 412 22.19 -2.48 -20.33
C GLN A 412 23.30 -3.52 -20.51
N TRP A 413 23.29 -4.59 -19.70
CA TRP A 413 24.22 -5.73 -19.83
C TRP A 413 24.06 -6.45 -21.17
N TRP A 414 22.81 -6.64 -21.61
CA TRP A 414 22.51 -7.25 -22.91
C TRP A 414 23.07 -6.43 -24.07
N TRP A 415 22.89 -5.11 -24.05
CA TRP A 415 23.41 -4.22 -25.09
C TRP A 415 24.94 -4.15 -25.08
N HIS A 416 25.58 -4.19 -23.91
CA HIS A 416 27.04 -4.23 -23.81
C HIS A 416 27.61 -5.53 -24.39
N ALA A 417 26.95 -6.67 -24.15
CA ALA A 417 27.32 -7.96 -24.74
C ALA A 417 27.18 -7.94 -26.26
N GLU A 418 26.13 -7.31 -26.79
CA GLU A 418 25.90 -7.20 -28.23
C GLU A 418 26.98 -6.35 -28.91
N ILE A 419 27.37 -5.23 -28.29
CA ILE A 419 28.49 -4.41 -28.76
C ILE A 419 29.79 -5.23 -28.75
N THR A 420 30.05 -5.97 -27.67
CA THR A 420 31.24 -6.83 -27.55
C THR A 420 31.27 -7.91 -28.64
N ARG A 421 30.10 -8.50 -28.95
CA ARG A 421 29.93 -9.49 -30.03
C ARG A 421 30.27 -8.90 -31.39
N LEU A 422 29.73 -7.72 -31.70
CA LEU A 422 29.96 -7.03 -32.98
C LEU A 422 31.41 -6.58 -33.15
N VAL A 423 32.04 -6.06 -32.08
CA VAL A 423 33.46 -5.68 -32.07
C VAL A 423 34.35 -6.89 -32.33
N ARG A 424 34.08 -8.03 -31.67
CA ARG A 424 34.83 -9.29 -31.88
C ARG A 424 34.65 -9.89 -33.28
N ALA A 425 33.53 -9.61 -33.92
CA ALA A 425 33.24 -10.05 -35.29
C ALA A 425 33.76 -9.06 -36.35
N GLU A 426 34.53 -8.04 -35.96
CA GLU A 426 35.06 -6.98 -36.85
C GLU A 426 33.97 -6.18 -37.59
N LYS A 427 32.73 -6.23 -37.09
CA LYS A 427 31.58 -5.50 -37.65
C LYS A 427 31.49 -4.11 -37.05
N HIS A 428 32.51 -3.30 -37.30
CA HIS A 428 32.71 -2.03 -36.61
C HIS A 428 31.59 -1.01 -36.85
N LYS A 429 31.02 -0.94 -38.06
CA LYS A 429 29.89 -0.05 -38.39
C LYS A 429 28.65 -0.42 -37.60
N GLU A 430 28.28 -1.70 -37.60
CA GLU A 430 27.13 -2.22 -36.85
C GLU A 430 27.30 -2.01 -35.34
N ALA A 431 28.53 -2.16 -34.81
CA ALA A 431 28.82 -1.91 -33.40
C ALA A 431 28.59 -0.44 -32.99
N VAL A 432 29.02 0.50 -33.84
CA VAL A 432 28.84 1.94 -33.61
C VAL A 432 27.39 2.36 -33.74
N ASP A 433 26.66 1.82 -34.72
CA ASP A 433 25.24 2.09 -34.88
C ASP A 433 24.43 1.55 -33.68
N HIS A 434 24.69 0.31 -33.26
CA HIS A 434 24.04 -0.27 -32.08
C HIS A 434 24.39 0.47 -30.78
N PHE A 435 25.60 1.01 -30.65
CA PHE A 435 25.95 1.89 -29.53
C PHE A 435 25.11 3.19 -29.53
N ARG A 436 24.93 3.82 -30.69
CA ARG A 436 24.19 5.09 -30.82
C ARG A 436 22.69 4.95 -30.61
N GLU A 437 22.13 3.80 -30.93
CA GLU A 437 20.72 3.50 -30.70
C GLU A 437 20.36 3.48 -29.21
N HIS A 438 21.29 3.05 -28.35
CA HIS A 438 21.02 2.78 -26.93
C HIS A 438 21.78 3.70 -25.95
N PHE A 439 22.90 4.30 -26.37
CA PHE A 439 23.75 5.12 -25.52
C PHE A 439 23.98 6.52 -26.07
N LEU A 440 24.18 7.48 -25.17
CA LEU A 440 24.59 8.84 -25.50
C LEU A 440 26.04 8.86 -25.99
N TRP A 441 26.28 9.62 -27.07
CA TRP A 441 27.62 9.83 -27.61
C TRP A 441 28.39 10.84 -26.75
N LEU A 442 29.01 10.35 -25.68
CA LEU A 442 29.75 11.16 -24.70
C LEU A 442 31.21 10.70 -24.64
N GLY A 443 32.14 11.62 -24.88
CA GLY A 443 33.58 11.35 -24.75
C GLY A 443 34.22 10.51 -25.87
N LEU A 444 33.52 10.32 -26.99
CA LEU A 444 34.03 9.62 -28.19
C LEU A 444 34.27 10.62 -29.34
N PRO A 445 35.32 10.42 -30.17
CA PRO A 445 35.62 11.30 -31.29
C PRO A 445 34.47 11.30 -32.32
N PRO A 446 34.27 12.39 -33.08
CA PRO A 446 33.20 12.47 -34.07
C PRO A 446 33.48 11.51 -35.24
N VAL A 447 32.48 10.73 -35.62
CA VAL A 447 32.52 9.83 -36.79
C VAL A 447 31.41 10.26 -37.76
N HIS A 448 31.68 10.24 -39.07
CA HIS A 448 30.67 10.54 -40.10
C HIS A 448 29.64 9.41 -40.16
N LEU A 449 28.44 9.66 -39.66
CA LEU A 449 27.44 8.63 -39.44
C LEU A 449 26.03 9.10 -39.83
N ALA A 450 25.16 8.14 -40.15
CA ALA A 450 23.77 8.39 -40.54
C ALA A 450 22.97 9.11 -39.42
N PRO A 451 21.95 9.91 -39.78
CA PRO A 451 21.07 10.57 -38.82
C PRO A 451 20.28 9.56 -37.99
N LEU A 452 20.20 9.80 -36.67
CA LEU A 452 19.48 8.95 -35.72
C LEU A 452 17.99 9.31 -35.64
N LYS A 453 17.15 8.34 -35.27
CA LYS A 453 15.73 8.56 -34.93
C LYS A 453 15.60 9.43 -33.67
N PRO A 454 14.70 10.44 -33.65
CA PRO A 454 14.65 11.46 -32.59
C PRO A 454 14.07 11.00 -31.24
N ASP A 455 13.32 9.88 -31.18
CA ASP A 455 12.45 9.59 -30.02
C ASP A 455 12.92 8.47 -29.07
N ALA A 456 14.18 8.04 -29.13
CA ALA A 456 14.68 6.96 -28.25
C ALA A 456 15.26 7.50 -26.93
N THR A 457 14.80 6.97 -25.79
CA THR A 457 15.41 7.22 -24.47
C THR A 457 16.78 6.55 -24.37
N ARG A 458 17.86 7.32 -24.51
CA ARG A 458 19.26 6.82 -24.49
C ARG A 458 19.86 6.88 -23.10
N LEU A 459 20.74 5.92 -22.78
CA LEU A 459 21.44 5.84 -21.51
C LEU A 459 22.83 6.50 -21.54
N VAL A 460 23.31 6.92 -20.37
CA VAL A 460 24.71 7.32 -20.20
C VAL A 460 25.59 6.05 -20.19
N PRO A 461 26.60 5.93 -21.08
CA PRO A 461 27.46 4.75 -21.14
C PRO A 461 28.40 4.66 -19.92
N SER A 462 28.69 3.44 -19.46
CA SER A 462 29.73 3.19 -18.47
C SER A 462 31.13 3.18 -19.09
N ILE A 463 32.17 3.32 -18.28
CA ILE A 463 33.57 3.24 -18.73
C ILE A 463 33.86 1.91 -19.45
N SER A 464 33.28 0.80 -18.98
CA SER A 464 33.41 -0.51 -19.62
C SER A 464 32.82 -0.54 -21.04
N ILE A 465 31.67 0.10 -21.26
CA ILE A 465 31.05 0.17 -22.59
C ILE A 465 31.87 1.07 -23.51
N LEU A 466 32.33 2.22 -23.01
CA LEU A 466 33.19 3.14 -23.77
C LEU A 466 34.47 2.45 -24.21
N THR A 467 35.17 1.77 -23.30
CA THR A 467 36.41 1.04 -23.61
C THR A 467 36.19 -0.10 -24.61
N THR A 468 35.00 -0.72 -24.62
CA THR A 468 34.64 -1.79 -25.56
C THR A 468 34.41 -1.26 -26.98
N ILE A 469 33.82 -0.07 -27.13
CA ILE A 469 33.50 0.48 -28.47
C ILE A 469 34.67 1.22 -29.12
N ILE A 470 35.66 1.69 -28.35
CA ILE A 470 36.83 2.45 -28.85
C ILE A 470 37.50 1.80 -30.07
N PRO A 471 37.81 0.48 -30.11
CA PRO A 471 38.43 -0.12 -31.28
C PRO A 471 37.62 0.05 -32.58
N SER A 472 36.29 -0.05 -32.48
CA SER A 472 35.40 0.14 -33.63
C SER A 472 35.31 1.60 -34.04
N VAL A 473 35.33 2.53 -33.08
CA VAL A 473 35.39 3.96 -33.38
C VAL A 473 36.69 4.30 -34.09
N LEU A 474 37.84 3.84 -33.56
CA LEU A 474 39.16 4.07 -34.17
C LEU A 474 39.25 3.52 -35.59
N SER A 475 38.66 2.34 -35.85
CA SER A 475 38.63 1.75 -37.20
C SER A 475 37.77 2.52 -38.22
N LEU A 476 36.89 3.40 -37.75
CA LEU A 476 35.95 4.17 -38.58
C LEU A 476 36.28 5.66 -38.63
N LEU A 477 37.34 6.09 -37.94
CA LEU A 477 37.85 7.44 -38.09
C LEU A 477 38.48 7.59 -39.49
N PRO A 478 38.32 8.77 -40.12
CA PRO A 478 38.87 9.06 -41.44
C PRO A 478 40.40 9.05 -41.48
#